data_AF-A0AAD4E9H3-F1
#
_entry.id   AF-A0AAD4E9H3-F1
#
_cell.length_a   1.000
_cell.length_b   1.000
_cell.length_c   1.000
_cell.angle_alpha   90.00
_cell.angle_beta   90.00
_cell.angle_gamma   90.00
#
_symmetry.space_group_name_H-M   'P 1'
#
loop_
_entity.id
_entity.type
_entity.pdbx_description
1 polymer ?
#
loop_
_entity_poly.entity_id
_entity_poly.type
_entity_poly.pdbx_seq_one_letter_code
_entity_poly.pdbx_strand_id
1 'polypeptide(L)'
;SLMSGEMMQEINVPAAGYISAITWMDVDDRGETMFAFRSSDGNIQLYERLNDALFEFCSSTIAHSGAIESLAWDANHCQLASAGDGSAQVWNLTADSS
;
A
#
# COMPACT_ATOMS: atom_id res chain seq x y z
N SER A 1 -29.09 -0.62 6.72
CA SER A 1 -28.66 0.60 7.44
C SER A 1 -27.37 1.03 6.78
N LEU A 2 -27.30 2.22 6.16
CA LEU A 2 -26.00 2.74 5.72
C LEU A 2 -25.21 3.07 6.99
N MET A 3 -24.11 2.37 7.19
CA MET A 3 -23.15 2.63 8.25
C MET A 3 -22.64 4.08 8.06
N SER A 4 -22.62 4.89 9.11
CA SER A 4 -22.09 6.25 9.05
C SER A 4 -20.63 6.21 8.64
N GLY A 5 -20.23 7.06 7.69
CA GLY A 5 -18.83 7.20 7.27
C GLY A 5 -18.03 8.00 8.30
N GLU A 6 -17.60 7.35 9.37
CA GLU A 6 -16.71 7.93 10.37
C GLU A 6 -15.27 7.93 9.84
N MET A 7 -14.60 9.09 9.92
CA MET A 7 -13.16 9.17 9.67
C MET A 7 -12.45 8.45 10.82
N MET A 8 -11.82 7.31 10.54
CA MET A 8 -11.11 6.53 11.56
C MET A 8 -9.68 7.03 11.80
N GLN A 9 -8.94 7.32 10.74
CA GLN A 9 -7.54 7.70 10.82
C GLN A 9 -7.15 8.58 9.63
N GLU A 10 -6.30 9.56 9.88
CA GLU A 10 -5.60 10.35 8.85
C GLU A 10 -4.10 10.05 8.92
N ILE A 11 -3.50 9.71 7.79
CA ILE A 11 -2.08 9.39 7.68
C ILE A 11 -1.40 10.48 6.87
N ASN A 12 -0.51 11.20 7.55
CA ASN A 12 0.23 12.32 6.97
C ASN A 12 1.69 11.92 6.75
N VAL A 13 2.15 11.98 5.50
CA VAL A 13 3.55 11.72 5.13
C VAL A 13 4.13 12.99 4.50
N PRO A 14 4.75 13.88 5.30
CA PRO A 14 5.09 15.23 4.85
C PRO A 14 6.00 15.30 3.62
N ALA A 15 6.82 14.27 3.38
CA ALA A 15 7.78 14.24 2.29
C ALA A 15 7.29 13.50 1.02
N ALA A 16 6.15 12.81 1.09
CA ALA A 16 5.66 11.97 -0.01
C ALA A 16 5.19 12.77 -1.23
N GLY A 17 4.82 14.05 -1.07
CA GLY A 17 4.13 14.77 -2.13
C GLY A 17 2.72 14.21 -2.36
N TYR A 18 2.24 14.20 -3.61
CA TYR A 18 0.85 13.83 -3.89
C TYR A 18 0.65 12.31 -3.89
N ILE A 19 -0.35 11.85 -3.14
CA ILE A 19 -0.82 10.47 -3.18
C ILE A 19 -1.77 10.33 -4.38
N SER A 20 -1.40 9.51 -5.37
CA SER A 20 -2.16 9.40 -6.62
C SER A 20 -2.80 8.02 -6.85
N ALA A 21 -2.53 7.03 -6.00
CA ALA A 21 -3.29 5.78 -5.92
C ALA A 21 -3.05 5.07 -4.59
N ILE A 22 -4.03 4.24 -4.22
CA ILE A 22 -4.05 3.40 -3.03
C ILE A 22 -4.69 2.05 -3.40
N THR A 23 -4.23 0.96 -2.78
CA THR A 23 -4.83 -0.38 -2.92
C THR A 23 -4.88 -1.08 -1.57
N TRP A 24 -6.02 -1.72 -1.30
CA TRP A 24 -6.14 -2.69 -0.22
C TRP A 24 -5.44 -3.99 -0.60
N MET A 25 -4.92 -4.69 0.41
CA MET A 25 -4.13 -5.91 0.27
C MET A 25 -4.51 -6.86 1.40
N ASP A 26 -4.93 -8.06 1.01
CA ASP A 26 -5.23 -9.15 1.94
C ASP A 26 -4.07 -10.13 1.82
N VAL A 27 -3.20 -10.15 2.84
CA VAL A 27 -1.88 -10.79 2.75
C VAL A 27 -1.91 -12.22 3.28
N ASP A 28 -2.88 -12.58 4.12
CA ASP A 28 -3.04 -13.95 4.61
C ASP A 28 -4.49 -14.34 4.93
N ASP A 29 -4.72 -15.66 5.08
CA ASP A 29 -6.02 -16.22 5.49
C ASP A 29 -6.41 -15.87 6.94
N ARG A 30 -5.53 -15.19 7.69
CA ARG A 30 -5.80 -14.72 9.06
C ARG A 30 -6.52 -13.37 9.05
N GLY A 31 -6.65 -12.75 7.88
CA GLY A 31 -7.33 -11.48 7.69
C GLY A 31 -6.43 -10.27 7.97
N GLU A 32 -5.11 -10.46 7.91
CA GLU A 32 -4.18 -9.33 8.01
C GLU A 32 -4.38 -8.39 6.82
N THR A 33 -5.06 -7.30 7.12
CA THR A 33 -5.42 -6.29 6.13
C THR A 33 -4.31 -5.25 6.09
N MET A 34 -3.64 -5.17 4.95
CA MET A 34 -2.72 -4.08 4.65
C MET A 34 -3.32 -3.16 3.60
N PHE A 35 -2.75 -1.98 3.46
CA PHE A 35 -2.89 -1.21 2.23
C PHE A 35 -1.56 -0.58 1.84
N ALA A 36 -1.40 -0.41 0.55
CA ALA A 36 -0.30 0.36 -0.01
C ALA A 36 -0.85 1.61 -0.68
N PHE A 37 -0.16 2.73 -0.50
CA PHE A 37 -0.34 3.88 -1.37
C PHE A 37 1.00 4.32 -1.93
N ARG A 38 0.90 4.97 -3.08
CA ARG A 38 2.05 5.50 -3.80
C ARG A 38 2.09 7.00 -3.74
N SER A 39 3.28 7.53 -3.93
CA SER A 39 3.55 8.95 -3.92
C SER A 39 4.24 9.42 -5.19
N SER A 40 4.17 10.73 -5.44
CA SER A 40 4.74 11.35 -6.66
C SER A 40 6.27 11.29 -6.72
N ASP A 41 6.92 11.01 -5.59
CA ASP A 41 8.37 10.84 -5.46
C ASP A 41 8.86 9.42 -5.82
N GLY A 42 7.97 8.54 -6.30
CA GLY A 42 8.32 7.18 -6.70
C GLY A 42 8.31 6.15 -5.58
N ASN A 43 7.92 6.54 -4.37
CA ASN A 43 7.77 5.62 -3.24
C ASN A 43 6.43 4.88 -3.25
N ILE A 44 6.49 3.63 -2.80
CA ILE A 44 5.33 2.86 -2.33
C ILE A 44 5.50 2.71 -0.82
N GLN A 45 4.44 3.01 -0.08
CA GLN A 45 4.40 2.88 1.37
C GLN A 45 3.33 1.87 1.74
N LEU A 46 3.68 0.99 2.67
CA LEU A 46 2.86 -0.12 3.13
C LEU A 46 2.48 0.10 4.59
N TYR A 47 1.19 -0.06 4.88
CA TYR A 47 0.62 0.08 6.20
C TYR A 47 -0.12 -1.21 6.58
N GLU A 48 0.06 -1.63 7.82
CA GLU A 48 -0.53 -2.84 8.38
C GLU A 48 -1.58 -2.47 9.43
N ARG A 49 -2.64 -3.27 9.53
CA ARG A 49 -3.67 -3.07 10.53
C ARG A 49 -3.15 -3.48 11.90
N LEU A 50 -2.94 -2.51 12.78
CA LEU A 50 -2.54 -2.77 14.16
C LEU A 50 -3.71 -3.25 15.02
N ASN A 51 -4.91 -2.71 14.78
CA ASN A 51 -6.15 -3.08 15.49
C ASN A 51 -7.38 -2.59 14.73
N ASP A 52 -8.56 -2.69 15.35
CA ASP A 52 -9.82 -2.30 14.71
C ASP A 52 -9.92 -0.83 14.29
N ALA A 53 -9.11 0.04 14.90
CA ALA A 53 -9.17 1.49 14.69
C ALA A 53 -7.95 2.06 13.95
N LEU A 54 -6.82 1.35 13.90
CA LEU A 54 -5.54 1.93 13.50
C LEU A 54 -4.74 1.05 12.53
N PHE A 55 -4.04 1.74 11.65
CA PHE A 55 -3.00 1.24 10.76
C PHE A 55 -1.67 1.90 11.10
N GLU A 56 -0.60 1.11 11.08
CA GLU A 56 0.75 1.58 11.33
C GLU A 56 1.65 1.36 10.12
N PHE A 57 2.70 2.18 10.04
CA PHE A 57 3.68 2.07 8.96
C PHE A 57 4.48 0.78 9.11
N CYS A 58 4.52 -0.04 8.06
CA CYS A 58 5.26 -1.29 8.03
C CYS A 58 6.59 -1.11 7.26
N SER A 59 6.51 -0.64 6.01
CA SER A 59 7.70 -0.47 5.16
C SER A 59 7.47 0.51 4.01
N SER A 60 8.56 0.93 3.38
CA SER A 60 8.53 1.68 2.13
C SER A 60 9.64 1.23 1.18
N THR A 61 9.40 1.42 -0.11
CA THR A 61 10.38 1.15 -1.15
C THR A 61 10.29 2.18 -2.26
N ILE A 62 11.45 2.57 -2.80
CA ILE A 62 11.53 3.37 -4.03
C ILE A 62 11.29 2.40 -5.18
N ALA A 63 10.08 2.43 -5.73
CA ALA A 63 9.71 1.56 -6.82
C ALA A 63 10.11 2.16 -8.17
N HIS A 64 9.96 3.47 -8.33
CA HIS A 64 10.23 4.19 -9.57
C HIS A 64 11.05 5.45 -9.24
N SER A 65 11.75 6.00 -10.23
CA SER A 65 12.50 7.27 -10.10
C SER A 65 11.62 8.52 -10.18
N GLY A 66 10.40 8.36 -10.69
CA GLY A 66 9.38 9.39 -10.83
C GLY A 66 8.00 8.90 -10.39
N ALA A 67 6.97 9.59 -10.84
CA ALA A 67 5.61 9.36 -10.38
C ALA A 67 5.12 7.96 -10.77
N ILE A 68 4.61 7.24 -9.77
CA ILE A 68 3.91 5.98 -10.02
C ILE A 68 2.49 6.32 -10.52
N GLU A 69 2.06 5.64 -11.58
CA GLU A 69 0.81 5.89 -12.34
C GLU A 69 -0.25 4.79 -12.15
N SER A 70 0.15 3.55 -11.83
CA SER A 70 -0.79 2.52 -11.32
C SER A 70 -0.25 1.68 -10.16
N LEU A 71 -1.16 1.15 -9.33
CA LEU A 71 -0.92 0.06 -8.37
C LEU A 71 -2.01 -1.01 -8.57
N ALA A 72 -1.64 -2.29 -8.47
CA ALA A 72 -2.59 -3.40 -8.51
C ALA A 72 -2.14 -4.56 -7.60
N TRP A 73 -3.05 -5.06 -6.77
CA TRP A 73 -2.82 -6.21 -5.89
C TRP A 73 -3.33 -7.51 -6.53
N ASP A 74 -2.54 -8.58 -6.43
CA ASP A 74 -2.93 -9.95 -6.71
C ASP A 74 -2.86 -10.79 -5.44
N ALA A 75 -4.04 -11.04 -4.85
CA ALA A 75 -4.18 -11.84 -3.64
C ALA A 75 -3.81 -13.32 -3.85
N ASN A 76 -3.94 -13.87 -5.08
CA ASN A 76 -3.69 -15.30 -5.31
C ASN A 76 -2.20 -15.65 -5.19
N HIS A 77 -1.33 -14.69 -5.50
CA HIS A 77 0.11 -14.89 -5.51
C HIS A 77 0.85 -13.98 -4.52
N CYS A 78 0.12 -13.26 -3.67
CA CYS A 78 0.63 -12.25 -2.74
C CYS A 78 1.57 -11.23 -3.42
N GLN A 79 1.13 -10.67 -4.55
CA GLN A 79 1.95 -9.78 -5.37
C GLN A 79 1.35 -8.39 -5.53
N LEU A 80 2.20 -7.37 -5.41
CA LEU A 80 1.88 -6.01 -5.77
C LEU A 80 2.54 -5.67 -7.09
N ALA A 81 1.78 -5.13 -8.05
CA ALA A 81 2.30 -4.55 -9.27
C ALA A 81 2.27 -3.02 -9.18
N SER A 82 3.32 -2.37 -9.66
CA SER A 82 3.39 -0.91 -9.81
C SER A 82 3.86 -0.53 -11.20
N ALA A 83 3.34 0.58 -11.73
CA ALA A 83 3.74 1.11 -13.05
C ALA A 83 4.13 2.59 -12.93
N GLY A 84 5.26 2.95 -13.53
CA GLY A 84 5.85 4.30 -13.50
C GLY A 84 7.08 4.36 -14.42
N ASP A 85 7.47 5.55 -14.84
CA ASP A 85 8.66 5.81 -15.66
C ASP A 85 8.82 4.94 -16.92
N GLY A 86 7.69 4.52 -17.53
CA GLY A 86 7.69 3.64 -18.71
C GLY A 86 7.98 2.17 -18.41
N SER A 87 7.94 1.75 -17.15
CA SER A 87 8.16 0.37 -16.72
C SER A 87 7.11 -0.11 -15.73
N ALA A 88 6.98 -1.43 -15.59
CA ALA A 88 6.20 -2.07 -14.54
C ALA A 88 7.11 -2.95 -13.68
N GLN A 89 6.87 -2.96 -12.37
CA GLN A 89 7.59 -3.78 -11.40
C GLN A 89 6.59 -4.62 -10.60
N VAL A 90 7.00 -5.82 -10.22
CA VAL A 90 6.20 -6.77 -9.44
C VAL A 90 6.97 -7.14 -8.18
N TRP A 91 6.29 -7.06 -7.05
CA TRP A 91 6.83 -7.26 -5.72
C TRP A 91 6.13 -8.45 -5.09
N ASN A 92 6.91 -9.39 -4.55
CA ASN A 92 6.36 -10.45 -3.74
C ASN A 92 6.35 -10.01 -2.27
N LEU A 93 5.22 -10.16 -1.60
CA LEU A 93 5.07 -9.86 -0.18
C LEU A 93 4.95 -11.17 0.59
N THR A 94 6.01 -11.96 0.54
CA THR A 94 6.20 -13.04 1.50
C THR A 94 6.78 -12.44 2.77
N ALA A 95 6.11 -12.62 3.91
CA ALA A 95 6.78 -12.45 5.19
C ALA A 95 7.99 -13.39 5.19
N ASP A 96 9.20 -12.83 5.37
CA ASP A 96 10.37 -13.65 5.65
C ASP A 96 10.08 -14.39 6.96
N SER A 97 9.74 -15.67 6.86
CA SER A 97 9.65 -16.57 8.00
C SER A 97 11.06 -16.85 8.50
N SER A 98 11.63 -15.86 9.19
CA SER A 98 12.91 -15.95 9.91
C SER A 98 12.71 -16.00 11.42
#